data_AF-A0A7J7EJL8-F1
#
_entry.id   AF-A0A7J7EJL8-F1
#
_cell.length_a   1.000
_cell.length_b   1.000
_cell.length_c   1.000
_cell.angle_alpha   90.00
_cell.angle_beta   90.00
_cell.angle_gamma   90.00
#
_symmetry.space_group_name_H-M   'P 1'
#
loop_
_entity.id
_entity.type
_entity.pdbx_description
1 polymer ?
#
loop_
_entity_poly.entity_id
_entity_poly.type
_entity_poly.pdbx_seq_one_letter_code
_entity_poly.pdbx_strand_id
1 'polypeptide(L)'
;MSSNCTSTTAVAVAPLSASKTKTKKKHFVCQKVKLFRASEPILSVLMWGVNHTINELSNVPVPVMLMPDDFKAYSKIKVDNHLFNKENLPSRFKFKEYCPMVFRNLRERFGIDDQDYQNSVTRSAPINSDSQGRCGTRFLTTYDRRFVIKTVSSEDVAEMHNILKKYHQFIVECHGNTLLPQFLGMYRLTVDGVETYMVVTRNVFSHRLTVHRKYDLKGSTVAREASDKEKAKDLPTFKDNDFLNEGQKLHVGEESKKNFLEKLKRDVEFLAQLKIMDYSLLVGIHDVDRAEQEEMEVEERAEDEECENDGMGGNLLCSYGTPPDSPGNLLSFPRFFGPGEFDPSVDVYAMKSHESAPKKEVYFMAIIDILTPYDAKKKAAHAAKTVKHGAGAEISTVNPEQYSKRFNEFMSNILT
;
A
#
# COMPACT_ATOMS: atom_id res chain seq x y z
N MET A 1 -49.71 -6.85 82.64
CA MET A 1 -50.95 -6.23 82.11
C MET A 1 -50.90 -4.75 82.43
N SER A 2 -50.96 -3.91 81.40
CA SER A 2 -51.31 -2.47 81.43
C SER A 2 -50.31 -1.56 82.19
N SER A 3 -49.95 -0.34 81.79
CA SER A 3 -50.36 0.57 80.71
C SER A 3 -49.44 1.80 80.78
N ASN A 4 -49.21 2.45 79.63
CA ASN A 4 -48.46 3.69 79.42
C ASN A 4 -48.93 4.88 80.28
N CYS A 5 -48.02 5.82 80.60
CA CYS A 5 -48.00 7.16 79.96
C CYS A 5 -46.88 8.12 80.46
N THR A 6 -46.20 8.70 79.47
CA THR A 6 -45.63 10.06 79.33
C THR A 6 -44.64 10.65 80.34
N SER A 7 -43.46 11.04 79.82
CA SER A 7 -42.88 12.36 80.09
C SER A 7 -42.03 12.85 78.91
N THR A 8 -42.26 14.10 78.53
CA THR A 8 -41.58 14.85 77.47
C THR A 8 -40.32 15.50 78.06
N THR A 9 -39.19 15.48 77.35
CA THR A 9 -38.08 16.41 77.64
C THR A 9 -37.35 16.76 76.37
N ALA A 10 -37.25 18.07 76.12
CA ALA A 10 -36.57 18.66 74.98
C ALA A 10 -35.06 18.49 75.07
N VAL A 11 -34.39 18.17 73.97
CA VAL A 11 -32.93 18.27 73.84
C VAL A 11 -32.61 19.05 72.57
N ALA A 12 -31.81 20.10 72.77
CA ALA A 12 -31.39 21.09 71.79
C ALA A 12 -30.54 20.48 70.66
N VAL A 13 -30.72 21.04 69.47
CA VAL A 13 -29.95 20.72 68.25
C VAL A 13 -28.56 21.34 68.36
N ALA A 14 -27.52 20.49 68.31
CA ALA A 14 -26.14 20.90 68.02
C ALA A 14 -25.76 20.40 66.61
N PRO A 15 -25.08 21.22 65.78
CA PRO A 15 -24.83 20.87 64.38
C PRO A 15 -23.74 19.81 64.26
N LEU A 16 -24.06 18.67 63.64
CA LEU A 16 -23.09 17.67 63.22
C LEU A 16 -22.22 18.24 62.08
N SER A 17 -20.92 18.39 62.35
CA SER A 17 -19.92 18.80 61.38
C SER A 17 -19.82 17.77 60.25
N ALA A 18 -20.17 18.16 59.03
CA ALA A 18 -20.00 17.34 57.84
C ALA A 18 -18.50 17.12 57.55
N SER A 19 -18.02 15.90 57.76
CA SER A 19 -16.73 15.43 57.23
C SER A 19 -16.81 15.39 55.71
N LYS A 20 -16.19 16.38 55.04
CA LYS A 20 -16.02 16.40 53.58
C LYS A 20 -15.05 15.31 53.16
N THR A 21 -15.56 14.13 52.79
CA THR A 21 -14.80 13.14 52.02
C THR A 21 -14.51 13.74 50.65
N LYS A 22 -13.26 14.16 50.43
CA LYS A 22 -12.78 14.60 49.11
C LYS A 22 -12.83 13.41 48.16
N THR A 23 -13.88 13.31 47.36
CA THR A 23 -13.89 12.46 46.16
C THR A 23 -12.86 13.04 45.19
N LYS A 24 -11.67 12.43 45.13
CA LYS A 24 -10.73 12.68 44.03
C LYS A 24 -11.48 12.33 42.74
N LYS A 25 -11.85 13.34 41.95
CA LYS A 25 -12.31 13.14 40.57
C LYS A 25 -11.18 12.39 39.85
N LYS A 26 -11.37 11.08 39.68
CA LYS A 26 -10.51 10.30 38.79
C LYS A 26 -10.78 10.83 37.40
N HIS A 27 -9.81 11.51 36.81
CA HIS A 27 -9.78 11.70 35.36
C HIS A 27 -9.61 10.32 34.76
N PHE A 28 -10.72 9.71 34.35
CA PHE A 28 -10.66 8.62 33.39
C PHE A 28 -10.15 9.24 32.10
N VAL A 29 -8.90 8.95 31.73
CA VAL A 29 -8.47 9.13 30.36
C VAL A 29 -9.38 8.23 29.55
N CYS A 30 -10.30 8.83 28.78
CA CYS A 30 -11.05 8.09 27.79
C CYS A 30 -10.01 7.51 26.83
N GLN A 31 -9.69 6.22 26.97
CA GLN A 31 -8.81 5.55 26.04
C GLN A 31 -9.52 5.63 24.69
N LYS A 32 -9.01 6.44 23.78
CA LYS A 32 -9.50 6.50 22.40
C LYS A 32 -9.19 5.14 21.76
N VAL A 33 -10.08 4.18 21.94
CA VAL A 33 -9.98 2.88 21.27
C VAL A 33 -10.13 3.17 19.78
N LYS A 34 -9.10 2.84 18.99
CA LYS A 34 -9.20 2.91 17.52
C LYS A 34 -10.38 2.04 17.09
N LEU A 35 -11.39 2.67 16.51
CA LEU A 35 -12.56 1.98 15.96
C LEU A 35 -12.25 1.58 14.52
N PHE A 36 -12.03 0.29 14.28
CA PHE A 36 -11.81 -0.22 12.94
C PHE A 36 -13.15 -0.45 12.25
N ARG A 37 -13.70 0.59 11.65
CA ARG A 37 -14.96 0.54 10.91
C ARG A 37 -14.71 0.84 9.44
N ALA A 38 -15.17 -0.04 8.57
CA ALA A 38 -15.18 0.13 7.12
C ALA A 38 -16.55 -0.29 6.57
N SER A 39 -16.85 0.16 5.36
CA SER A 39 -18.06 -0.27 4.63
C SER A 39 -18.04 -1.78 4.36
N GLU A 40 -16.87 -2.33 4.05
CA GLU A 40 -16.68 -3.76 3.86
C GLU A 40 -16.16 -4.43 5.16
N PRO A 41 -16.84 -5.48 5.67
CA PRO A 41 -16.41 -6.25 6.85
C PRO A 41 -14.97 -6.74 6.80
N ILE A 42 -14.49 -7.11 5.61
CA ILE A 42 -13.15 -7.64 5.39
C ILE A 42 -12.06 -6.60 5.68
N LEU A 43 -12.32 -5.33 5.39
CA LEU A 43 -11.38 -4.23 5.65
C LEU A 43 -11.30 -3.91 7.13
N SER A 44 -12.42 -3.96 7.86
CA SER A 44 -12.41 -3.83 9.33
C SER A 44 -11.56 -4.93 9.98
N VAL A 45 -11.71 -6.18 9.50
CA VAL A 45 -10.91 -7.33 9.99
C VAL A 45 -9.43 -7.19 9.63
N LEU A 46 -9.11 -6.67 8.44
CA LEU A 46 -7.73 -6.38 8.03
C LEU A 46 -7.08 -5.35 8.96
N MET A 47 -7.73 -4.20 9.16
CA MET A 47 -7.20 -3.14 10.01
C MET A 47 -7.05 -3.61 11.47
N TRP A 48 -8.05 -4.32 11.99
CA TRP A 48 -7.98 -4.89 13.34
C TRP A 48 -6.85 -5.90 13.47
N GLY A 49 -6.72 -6.81 12.50
CA GLY A 49 -5.74 -7.88 12.51
C GLY A 49 -4.31 -7.36 12.43
N VAL A 50 -4.03 -6.44 11.49
CA VAL A 50 -2.72 -5.77 11.39
C VAL A 50 -2.41 -4.98 12.66
N ASN A 51 -3.37 -4.23 13.19
CA ASN A 51 -3.16 -3.53 14.46
C ASN A 51 -2.83 -4.50 15.60
N HIS A 52 -3.51 -5.65 15.67
CA HIS A 52 -3.26 -6.65 16.70
C HIS A 52 -1.87 -7.27 16.55
N THR A 53 -1.52 -7.79 15.36
CA THR A 53 -0.26 -8.52 15.19
C THR A 53 0.97 -7.63 15.30
N ILE A 54 0.93 -6.37 14.85
CA ILE A 54 2.05 -5.44 15.05
C ILE A 54 2.26 -5.14 16.54
N ASN A 55 1.18 -4.94 17.30
CA ASN A 55 1.26 -4.72 18.75
C ASN A 55 1.72 -5.97 19.51
N GLU A 56 1.37 -7.18 19.05
CA GLU A 56 1.92 -8.40 19.63
C GLU A 56 3.42 -8.55 19.32
N LEU A 57 3.81 -8.31 18.06
CA LEU A 57 5.20 -8.40 17.61
C LEU A 57 6.12 -7.39 18.30
N SER A 58 5.63 -6.23 18.70
CA SER A 58 6.45 -5.25 19.45
C SER A 58 6.86 -5.76 20.83
N ASN A 59 6.14 -6.73 21.39
CA ASN A 59 6.51 -7.41 22.64
C ASN A 59 7.44 -8.61 22.44
N VAL A 60 7.69 -9.01 21.18
CA VAL A 60 8.58 -10.12 20.84
C VAL A 60 9.97 -9.55 20.52
N PRO A 61 11.05 -10.00 21.19
CA PRO A 61 12.39 -9.49 20.91
C PRO A 61 12.79 -9.72 19.45
N VAL A 62 13.62 -8.82 18.90
CA VAL A 62 14.16 -8.95 17.55
C VAL A 62 15.28 -10.00 17.56
N PRO A 63 15.16 -11.12 16.82
CA PRO A 63 16.19 -12.14 16.79
C PRO A 63 17.39 -11.65 15.98
N VAL A 64 18.58 -12.10 16.35
CA VAL A 64 19.83 -11.76 15.63
C VAL A 64 19.82 -12.31 14.20
N MET A 65 19.23 -13.49 14.01
CA MET A 65 19.10 -14.13 12.71
C MET A 65 17.75 -14.86 12.61
N LEU A 66 17.22 -14.96 11.40
CA LEU A 66 16.03 -15.76 11.12
C LEU A 66 16.40 -17.24 10.98
N MET A 67 15.60 -18.09 11.61
CA MET A 67 15.74 -19.54 11.57
C MET A 67 14.85 -20.15 10.48
N PRO A 68 15.14 -21.36 9.98
CA PRO A 68 14.30 -22.02 8.96
C PRO A 68 12.82 -22.15 9.35
N ASP A 69 12.52 -22.26 10.65
CA ASP A 69 11.15 -22.38 11.15
C ASP A 69 10.37 -21.06 11.04
N ASP A 70 11.04 -19.90 11.06
CA ASP A 70 10.39 -18.60 10.90
C ASP A 70 9.71 -18.46 9.52
N PHE A 71 10.24 -19.14 8.51
CA PHE A 71 9.69 -19.19 7.14
C PHE A 71 8.47 -20.11 6.99
N LYS A 72 8.10 -20.84 8.05
CA LYS A 72 6.92 -21.70 8.13
C LYS A 72 5.96 -21.27 9.25
N ALA A 73 6.41 -20.39 10.15
CA ALA A 73 5.65 -19.90 11.27
C ALA A 73 4.40 -19.13 10.83
N TYR A 74 3.40 -19.10 11.70
CA TYR A 74 2.21 -18.28 11.51
C TYR A 74 1.58 -17.92 12.87
N SER A 75 0.91 -16.78 12.94
CA SER A 75 0.00 -16.43 14.03
C SER A 75 -1.44 -16.53 13.53
N LYS A 76 -2.33 -17.14 14.32
CA LYS A 76 -3.75 -17.29 13.95
C LYS A 76 -4.63 -16.94 15.13
N ILE A 77 -5.51 -15.97 14.91
CA ILE A 77 -6.46 -15.47 15.89
C ILE A 77 -7.88 -15.76 15.40
N LYS A 78 -8.73 -16.22 16.30
CA LYS A 78 -10.17 -16.42 16.05
C LYS A 78 -10.92 -15.56 17.04
N VAL A 79 -11.80 -14.71 16.54
CA VAL A 79 -12.63 -13.83 17.36
C VAL A 79 -14.08 -14.27 17.23
N ASP A 80 -14.72 -14.52 18.37
CA ASP A 80 -16.13 -14.87 18.49
C ASP A 80 -16.80 -13.90 19.48
N ASN A 81 -17.31 -12.78 18.98
CA ASN A 81 -17.98 -11.75 19.76
C ASN A 81 -19.47 -12.10 19.93
N HIS A 82 -19.93 -12.19 21.18
CA HIS A 82 -21.34 -12.35 21.52
C HIS A 82 -21.88 -11.06 22.15
N LEU A 83 -22.77 -10.36 21.44
CA LEU A 83 -23.37 -9.09 21.88
C LEU A 83 -22.35 -7.97 22.21
N PHE A 84 -21.17 -7.99 21.59
CA PHE A 84 -20.11 -7.02 21.81
C PHE A 84 -19.58 -6.47 20.48
N ASN A 85 -19.37 -5.15 20.40
CA ASN A 85 -18.75 -4.45 19.26
C ASN A 85 -19.30 -4.78 17.86
N LYS A 86 -20.60 -5.12 17.77
CA LYS A 86 -21.25 -5.54 16.51
C LYS A 86 -21.30 -4.44 15.43
N GLU A 87 -21.19 -3.17 15.83
CA GLU A 87 -21.28 -2.03 14.92
C GLU A 87 -19.99 -1.79 14.12
N ASN A 88 -18.84 -2.25 14.63
CA ASN A 88 -17.54 -1.97 14.02
C ASN A 88 -16.90 -3.23 13.40
N LEU A 89 -17.07 -4.39 14.06
CA LEU A 89 -16.46 -5.65 13.62
C LEU A 89 -17.49 -6.76 13.43
N PRO A 90 -17.24 -7.71 12.51
CA PRO A 90 -18.05 -8.91 12.39
C PRO A 90 -18.09 -9.69 13.71
N SER A 91 -19.22 -10.36 13.97
CA SER A 91 -19.37 -11.14 15.20
C SER A 91 -18.42 -12.34 15.25
N ARG A 92 -18.07 -12.92 14.09
CA ARG A 92 -17.15 -14.05 14.01
C ARG A 92 -16.20 -13.86 12.84
N PHE A 93 -14.90 -13.90 13.11
CA PHE A 93 -13.90 -13.86 12.05
C PHE A 93 -12.59 -14.54 12.49
N LYS A 94 -11.72 -14.82 11.52
CA LYS A 94 -10.37 -15.31 11.76
C LYS A 94 -9.38 -14.41 11.04
N PHE A 95 -8.24 -14.18 11.67
CA PHE A 95 -7.10 -13.51 11.08
C PHE A 95 -5.88 -14.41 11.23
N LYS A 96 -5.12 -14.58 10.15
CA LYS A 96 -3.86 -15.33 10.16
C LYS A 96 -2.79 -14.49 9.50
N GLU A 97 -1.68 -14.30 10.19
CA GLU A 97 -0.45 -13.74 9.62
C GLU A 97 0.54 -14.87 9.35
N TYR A 98 1.15 -14.86 8.18
CA TYR A 98 2.17 -15.82 7.78
C TYR A 98 3.56 -15.24 8.00
N CYS A 99 4.51 -16.06 8.45
CA CYS A 99 5.91 -15.71 8.67
C CYS A 99 6.16 -14.36 9.36
N PRO A 100 5.55 -14.07 10.54
CA PRO A 100 5.56 -12.73 11.13
C PRO A 100 6.96 -12.13 11.31
N MET A 101 7.90 -12.97 11.77
CA MET A 101 9.29 -12.57 12.01
C MET A 101 10.04 -12.23 10.72
N VAL A 102 9.75 -12.96 9.63
CA VAL A 102 10.36 -12.73 8.32
C VAL A 102 9.88 -11.39 7.76
N PHE A 103 8.58 -11.12 7.78
CA PHE A 103 8.03 -9.87 7.27
C PHE A 103 8.39 -8.67 8.16
N ARG A 104 8.56 -8.84 9.47
CA ARG A 104 9.14 -7.81 10.34
C ARG A 104 10.57 -7.46 9.91
N ASN A 105 11.43 -8.44 9.66
CA ASN A 105 12.79 -8.16 9.20
C ASN A 105 12.83 -7.61 7.76
N LEU A 106 11.91 -8.00 6.89
CA LEU A 106 11.78 -7.39 5.55
C LEU A 106 11.40 -5.92 5.64
N ARG A 107 10.41 -5.56 6.49
CA ARG A 107 10.04 -4.16 6.73
C ARG A 107 11.23 -3.32 7.19
N GLU A 108 12.00 -3.81 8.16
CA GLU A 108 13.24 -3.18 8.62
C GLU A 108 14.26 -2.98 7.47
N ARG A 109 14.50 -4.02 6.66
CA ARG A 109 15.43 -3.94 5.50
C ARG A 109 14.98 -3.00 4.41
N PHE A 110 13.68 -2.72 4.32
CA PHE A 110 13.11 -1.73 3.40
C PHE A 110 12.99 -0.34 4.03
N GLY A 111 13.53 -0.13 5.24
CA GLY A 111 13.46 1.16 5.94
C GLY A 111 12.04 1.54 6.35
N ILE A 112 11.18 0.56 6.65
CA ILE A 112 9.79 0.78 7.08
C ILE A 112 9.70 0.47 8.56
N ASP A 113 9.36 1.48 9.36
CA ASP A 113 9.04 1.31 10.76
C ASP A 113 7.71 0.58 10.95
N ASP A 114 7.64 -0.28 11.96
CA ASP A 114 6.47 -1.11 12.25
C ASP A 114 5.24 -0.27 12.65
N GLN A 115 5.43 0.84 13.37
CA GLN A 115 4.35 1.75 13.77
C GLN A 115 3.88 2.58 12.57
N ASP A 116 4.78 3.02 11.71
CA ASP A 116 4.40 3.71 10.47
C ASP A 116 3.58 2.79 9.57
N TYR A 117 4.04 1.55 9.36
CA TYR A 117 3.29 0.52 8.63
C TYR A 117 1.89 0.30 9.22
N GLN A 118 1.80 0.11 10.54
CA GLN A 118 0.52 -0.05 11.23
C GLN A 118 -0.38 1.18 11.05
N ASN A 119 0.16 2.39 11.16
CA ASN A 119 -0.63 3.61 11.00
C ASN A 119 -1.13 3.76 9.56
N SER A 120 -0.31 3.53 8.54
CA SER A 120 -0.70 3.57 7.12
C SER A 120 -1.84 2.60 6.81
N VAL A 121 -1.78 1.37 7.34
CA VAL A 121 -2.79 0.34 7.06
C VAL A 121 -4.07 0.51 7.88
N THR A 122 -4.00 1.08 9.09
CA THR A 122 -5.10 1.00 10.08
C THR A 122 -5.75 2.32 10.46
N ARG A 123 -5.13 3.48 10.14
CA ARG A 123 -5.69 4.80 10.50
C ARG A 123 -6.99 5.10 9.75
N SER A 124 -7.08 4.69 8.49
CA SER A 124 -8.28 4.79 7.67
C SER A 124 -8.37 3.57 6.77
N ALA A 125 -9.61 3.20 6.39
CA ALA A 125 -9.85 2.05 5.54
C ALA A 125 -9.09 2.21 4.20
N PRO A 126 -8.39 1.16 3.73
CA PRO A 126 -7.82 1.13 2.39
C PRO A 126 -8.88 1.34 1.31
N ILE A 127 -8.50 2.06 0.26
CA ILE A 127 -9.40 2.49 -0.82
C ILE A 127 -9.22 1.57 -2.02
N ASN A 128 -10.32 1.16 -2.66
CA ASN A 128 -10.28 0.40 -3.91
C ASN A 128 -9.58 1.22 -4.99
N SER A 129 -8.56 0.64 -5.62
CA SER A 129 -7.92 1.24 -6.79
C SER A 129 -8.63 0.74 -8.05
N ASP A 130 -9.28 1.64 -8.79
CA ASP A 130 -10.07 1.33 -10.00
C ASP A 130 -9.24 0.82 -11.20
N SER A 131 -7.93 0.60 -11.01
CA SER A 131 -7.04 -0.06 -11.95
C SER A 131 -7.33 -1.56 -12.02
N GLN A 132 -8.46 -1.92 -12.64
CA GLN A 132 -8.82 -3.30 -12.97
C GLN A 132 -7.82 -3.88 -13.96
N GLY A 133 -6.94 -4.77 -13.50
CA GLY A 133 -6.32 -5.81 -14.31
C GLY A 133 -7.30 -6.95 -14.56
N ARG A 134 -7.18 -7.63 -15.71
CA ARG A 134 -7.98 -8.82 -16.03
C ARG A 134 -7.78 -9.88 -14.94
N CYS A 135 -8.90 -10.39 -14.39
CA CYS A 135 -9.01 -11.50 -13.42
C CYS A 135 -9.09 -11.11 -11.94
N GLY A 136 -10.30 -10.74 -11.47
CA GLY A 136 -10.82 -11.01 -10.11
C GLY A 136 -10.05 -10.52 -8.87
N THR A 137 -8.88 -9.93 -9.04
CA THR A 137 -7.94 -9.55 -7.99
C THR A 137 -8.20 -8.11 -7.58
N ARG A 138 -8.57 -7.92 -6.31
CA ARG A 138 -8.84 -6.60 -5.73
C ARG A 138 -7.52 -5.95 -5.35
N PHE A 139 -7.32 -4.71 -5.79
CA PHE A 139 -6.21 -3.86 -5.38
C PHE A 139 -6.74 -2.78 -4.46
N LEU A 140 -6.21 -2.72 -3.26
CA LEU A 140 -6.48 -1.67 -2.30
C LEU A 140 -5.21 -0.85 -2.12
N THR A 141 -5.37 0.45 -1.92
CA THR A 141 -4.27 1.35 -1.60
C THR A 141 -4.53 1.96 -0.23
N THR A 142 -3.51 2.05 0.61
CA THR A 142 -3.65 2.70 1.92
C THR A 142 -4.03 4.17 1.76
N TYR A 143 -4.65 4.77 2.78
CA TYR A 143 -5.15 6.15 2.70
C TYR A 143 -4.05 7.17 2.38
N ASP A 144 -2.82 6.88 2.81
CA ASP A 144 -1.62 7.68 2.56
C ASP A 144 -0.86 7.25 1.30
N ARG A 145 -1.42 6.32 0.51
CA ARG A 145 -0.89 5.83 -0.77
C ARG A 145 0.50 5.21 -0.72
N ARG A 146 1.04 4.92 0.46
CA ARG A 146 2.38 4.31 0.65
C ARG A 146 2.41 2.82 0.35
N PHE A 147 1.32 2.11 0.59
CA PHE A 147 1.25 0.66 0.45
C PHE A 147 0.06 0.23 -0.42
N VAL A 148 0.27 -0.87 -1.14
CA VAL A 148 -0.74 -1.56 -1.95
C VAL A 148 -1.01 -2.91 -1.32
N ILE A 149 -2.29 -3.25 -1.16
CA ILE A 149 -2.77 -4.52 -0.62
C ILE A 149 -3.44 -5.26 -1.76
N LYS A 150 -2.86 -6.38 -2.16
CA LYS A 150 -3.35 -7.21 -3.25
C LYS A 150 -4.06 -8.42 -2.69
N THR A 151 -5.30 -8.66 -3.14
CA THR A 151 -5.92 -9.97 -2.94
C THR A 151 -5.26 -10.97 -3.86
N VAL A 152 -4.82 -12.09 -3.31
CA VAL A 152 -4.12 -13.16 -4.02
C VAL A 152 -4.85 -14.49 -3.87
N SER A 153 -4.51 -15.46 -4.72
CA SER A 153 -5.03 -16.83 -4.60
C SER A 153 -4.27 -17.62 -3.52
N SER A 154 -4.81 -18.78 -3.14
CA SER A 154 -4.10 -19.72 -2.26
C SER A 154 -2.82 -20.29 -2.89
N GLU A 155 -2.82 -20.43 -4.21
CA GLU A 155 -1.70 -20.88 -5.03
C GLU A 155 -0.57 -19.85 -4.98
N ASP A 156 -0.90 -18.56 -5.07
CA ASP A 156 0.07 -17.46 -4.93
C ASP A 156 0.70 -17.45 -3.53
N VAL A 157 -0.07 -17.73 -2.47
CA VAL A 157 0.45 -17.85 -1.10
C VAL A 157 1.41 -19.04 -0.97
N ALA A 158 1.07 -20.17 -1.59
CA ALA A 158 1.96 -21.33 -1.61
C ALA A 158 3.27 -21.02 -2.35
N GLU A 159 3.19 -20.32 -3.49
CA GLU A 159 4.38 -19.92 -4.24
C GLU A 159 5.22 -18.89 -3.48
N MET A 160 4.58 -17.93 -2.81
CA MET A 160 5.27 -17.00 -1.91
C MET A 160 6.09 -17.76 -0.87
N HIS A 161 5.53 -18.77 -0.22
CA HIS A 161 6.27 -19.61 0.74
C HIS A 161 7.45 -20.35 0.09
N ASN A 162 7.31 -20.82 -1.16
CA ASN A 162 8.38 -21.50 -1.89
C ASN A 162 9.58 -20.56 -2.13
N ILE A 163 9.32 -19.29 -2.45
CA ILE A 163 10.36 -18.32 -2.79
C ILE A 163 10.87 -17.52 -1.58
N LEU A 164 10.11 -17.44 -0.48
CA LEU A 164 10.34 -16.48 0.61
C LEU A 164 11.75 -16.54 1.21
N LYS A 165 12.31 -17.74 1.37
CA LYS A 165 13.68 -17.91 1.89
C LYS A 165 14.73 -17.33 0.95
N LYS A 166 14.61 -17.61 -0.35
CA LYS A 166 15.53 -17.10 -1.38
C LYS A 166 15.32 -15.60 -1.60
N TYR A 167 14.08 -15.14 -1.57
CA TYR A 167 13.73 -13.72 -1.63
C TYR A 167 14.35 -12.96 -0.46
N HIS A 168 14.18 -13.41 0.78
CA HIS A 168 14.79 -12.77 1.95
C HIS A 168 16.31 -12.68 1.82
N GLN A 169 16.97 -13.78 1.44
CA GLN A 169 18.42 -13.79 1.20
C GLN A 169 18.83 -12.76 0.12
N PHE A 170 18.10 -12.71 -0.99
CA PHE A 170 18.35 -11.74 -2.06
C PHE A 170 18.23 -10.29 -1.57
N ILE A 171 17.21 -9.99 -0.74
CA ILE A 171 17.03 -8.67 -0.11
C ILE A 171 18.17 -8.33 0.85
N VAL A 172 18.71 -9.33 1.58
CA VAL A 172 19.88 -9.14 2.43
C VAL A 172 21.11 -8.75 1.59
N GLU A 173 21.38 -9.50 0.53
CA GLU A 173 22.55 -9.30 -0.34
C GLU A 173 22.49 -7.95 -1.09
N CYS A 174 21.30 -7.54 -1.54
CA CYS A 174 21.13 -6.27 -2.24
C CYS A 174 20.82 -5.07 -1.33
N HIS A 175 20.81 -5.27 -0.02
CA HIS A 175 20.52 -4.23 0.97
C HIS A 175 19.17 -3.52 0.72
N GLY A 176 18.14 -4.28 0.30
CA GLY A 176 16.81 -3.75 -0.02
C GLY A 176 16.70 -2.96 -1.34
N ASN A 177 17.82 -2.74 -2.06
CA ASN A 177 17.85 -2.00 -3.31
C ASN A 177 17.50 -2.92 -4.48
N THR A 178 16.22 -2.98 -4.85
CA THR A 178 15.70 -3.87 -5.91
C THR A 178 14.47 -3.24 -6.57
N LEU A 179 14.20 -3.62 -7.81
CA LEU A 179 12.96 -3.32 -8.54
C LEU A 179 11.87 -4.37 -8.27
N LEU A 180 12.16 -5.46 -7.56
CA LEU A 180 11.17 -6.45 -7.18
C LEU A 180 10.14 -5.86 -6.19
N PRO A 181 8.91 -6.42 -6.12
CA PRO A 181 7.95 -6.01 -5.12
C PRO A 181 8.52 -6.16 -3.71
N GLN A 182 8.48 -5.09 -2.92
CA GLN A 182 8.85 -5.12 -1.51
C GLN A 182 7.70 -5.68 -0.69
N PHE A 183 7.74 -6.98 -0.35
CA PHE A 183 6.68 -7.64 0.43
C PHE A 183 6.80 -7.31 1.92
N LEU A 184 5.71 -6.81 2.50
CA LEU A 184 5.67 -6.24 3.86
C LEU A 184 4.81 -7.05 4.83
N GLY A 185 3.90 -7.87 4.30
CA GLY A 185 3.03 -8.72 5.09
C GLY A 185 2.20 -9.64 4.22
N MET A 186 1.86 -10.80 4.75
CA MET A 186 1.00 -11.79 4.10
C MET A 186 -0.03 -12.31 5.10
N TYR A 187 -1.31 -12.20 4.73
CA TYR A 187 -2.43 -12.42 5.62
C TYR A 187 -3.49 -13.33 5.00
N ARG A 188 -4.18 -14.09 5.84
CA ARG A 188 -5.45 -14.75 5.50
C ARG A 188 -6.53 -14.30 6.46
N LEU A 189 -7.60 -13.78 5.89
CA LEU A 189 -8.78 -13.35 6.60
C LEU A 189 -9.91 -14.35 6.34
N THR A 190 -10.70 -14.65 7.36
CA THR A 190 -11.93 -15.43 7.21
C THR A 190 -13.09 -14.66 7.81
N VAL A 191 -14.03 -14.22 6.97
CA VAL A 191 -15.24 -13.49 7.39
C VAL A 191 -16.44 -14.20 6.80
N ASP A 192 -17.43 -14.51 7.63
CA ASP A 192 -18.67 -15.20 7.23
C ASP A 192 -18.42 -16.51 6.42
N GLY A 193 -17.35 -17.22 6.77
CA GLY A 193 -16.95 -18.48 6.12
C GLY A 193 -16.15 -18.33 4.83
N VAL A 194 -16.00 -17.11 4.30
CA VAL A 194 -15.19 -16.83 3.10
C VAL A 194 -13.74 -16.56 3.50
N GLU A 195 -12.82 -17.32 2.91
CA GLU A 195 -11.37 -17.07 3.07
C GLU A 195 -10.87 -16.11 1.99
N THR A 196 -10.08 -15.11 2.39
CA THR A 196 -9.43 -14.15 1.48
C THR A 196 -7.98 -14.00 1.88
N TYR A 197 -7.08 -14.08 0.89
CA TYR A 197 -5.64 -13.96 1.09
C TYR A 197 -5.19 -12.60 0.59
N MET A 198 -4.36 -11.91 1.37
CA MET A 198 -3.89 -10.56 1.08
C MET A 198 -2.38 -10.46 1.27
N VAL A 199 -1.72 -9.81 0.34
CA VAL A 199 -0.30 -9.47 0.43
C VAL A 199 -0.15 -7.96 0.39
N VAL A 200 0.63 -7.40 1.32
CA VAL A 200 0.93 -5.97 1.37
C VAL A 200 2.31 -5.73 0.77
N THR A 201 2.38 -4.77 -0.15
CA THR A 201 3.62 -4.34 -0.82
C THR A 201 3.77 -2.83 -0.75
N ARG A 202 5.01 -2.32 -0.84
CA ARG A 202 5.23 -0.89 -1.11
C ARG A 202 4.57 -0.50 -2.43
N ASN A 203 3.94 0.67 -2.47
CA ASN A 203 3.41 1.23 -3.71
C ASN A 203 4.58 1.55 -4.68
N VAL A 204 4.40 1.24 -5.96
CA VAL A 204 5.37 1.58 -7.00
C VAL A 204 5.34 3.07 -7.29
N PHE A 205 4.14 3.65 -7.28
CA PHE A 205 3.92 5.06 -7.56
C PHE A 205 4.09 5.90 -6.31
N SER A 206 4.43 7.17 -6.50
CA SER A 206 4.55 8.12 -5.40
C SER A 206 3.24 8.26 -4.64
N HIS A 207 3.39 8.48 -3.33
CA HIS A 207 2.29 8.87 -2.48
C HIS A 207 1.82 10.33 -2.71
N ARG A 208 2.65 11.16 -3.35
CA ARG A 208 2.39 12.59 -3.62
C ARG A 208 2.27 12.91 -5.10
N LEU A 209 3.20 12.45 -5.93
CA LEU A 209 3.25 12.82 -7.35
C LEU A 209 2.22 12.03 -8.16
N THR A 210 1.29 12.74 -8.80
CA THR A 210 0.23 12.16 -9.62
C THR A 210 0.79 11.49 -10.87
N VAL A 211 0.38 10.25 -11.15
CA VAL A 211 0.76 9.54 -12.38
C VAL A 211 -0.24 9.87 -13.48
N HIS A 212 0.24 10.42 -14.60
CA HIS A 212 -0.60 10.79 -15.75
C HIS A 212 -0.60 9.74 -16.86
N ARG A 213 0.44 8.90 -16.93
CA ARG A 213 0.52 7.78 -17.88
C ARG A 213 1.03 6.53 -17.20
N LYS A 214 0.51 5.38 -17.61
CA LYS A 214 0.82 4.10 -16.97
C LYS A 214 0.93 2.99 -18.01
N TYR A 215 2.01 2.21 -17.92
CA TYR A 215 2.29 1.10 -18.82
C TYR A 215 2.62 -0.18 -18.03
N ASP A 216 2.12 -1.32 -18.50
CA ASP A 216 2.54 -2.67 -18.11
C ASP A 216 3.34 -3.25 -19.27
N LEU A 217 4.65 -3.45 -19.10
CA LEU A 217 5.57 -3.83 -20.18
C LEU A 217 6.19 -5.21 -19.92
N LYS A 218 6.20 -6.10 -20.92
CA LYS A 218 6.72 -7.48 -20.83
C LYS A 218 7.83 -7.79 -21.84
N GLY A 219 8.11 -6.85 -22.75
CA GLY A 219 8.97 -7.05 -23.91
C GLY A 219 8.42 -8.07 -24.89
N SER A 220 7.11 -8.17 -25.04
CA SER A 220 6.49 -9.08 -26.01
C SER A 220 5.43 -8.32 -26.81
N THR A 221 5.17 -8.74 -28.05
CA THR A 221 4.27 -8.02 -28.97
C THR A 221 2.92 -8.72 -29.18
N VAL A 222 2.83 -10.02 -28.85
CA VAL A 222 1.60 -10.81 -29.06
C VAL A 222 0.53 -10.51 -27.99
N ALA A 223 -0.59 -9.91 -28.42
CA ALA A 223 -1.72 -9.51 -27.56
C ALA A 223 -1.34 -8.52 -26.43
N ARG A 224 -0.38 -7.63 -26.73
CA ARG A 224 0.17 -6.64 -25.81
C ARG A 224 -0.26 -5.22 -26.17
N GLU A 225 -1.57 -5.07 -26.34
CA GLU A 225 -2.26 -3.79 -26.48
C GLU A 225 -3.36 -3.67 -25.40
N ALA A 226 -3.65 -2.45 -24.95
CA ALA A 226 -4.78 -2.16 -24.07
C ALA A 226 -6.11 -2.36 -24.79
N SER A 227 -7.09 -2.95 -24.10
CA SER A 227 -8.45 -3.08 -24.68
C SER A 227 -9.15 -1.73 -24.71
N ASP A 228 -10.12 -1.53 -25.60
CA ASP A 228 -10.92 -0.29 -25.65
C ASP A 228 -11.55 0.09 -24.31
N LYS A 229 -12.03 -0.92 -23.55
CA LYS A 229 -12.55 -0.73 -22.19
C LYS A 229 -11.50 -0.17 -21.21
N GLU A 230 -10.23 -0.55 -21.40
CA GLU A 230 -9.14 -0.04 -20.57
C GLU A 230 -8.78 1.38 -21.00
N LYS A 231 -8.72 1.65 -22.31
CA LYS A 231 -8.43 2.97 -22.89
C LYS A 231 -9.50 4.02 -22.53
N ALA A 232 -10.72 3.60 -22.21
CA ALA A 232 -11.82 4.49 -21.79
C ALA A 232 -11.76 4.94 -20.33
N LYS A 233 -10.82 4.45 -19.51
CA LYS A 233 -10.64 4.90 -18.13
C LYS A 233 -9.89 6.22 -18.08
N ASP A 234 -10.05 6.98 -16.99
CA ASP A 234 -9.31 8.23 -16.76
C ASP A 234 -7.79 8.02 -16.74
N LEU A 235 -7.33 6.91 -16.15
CA LEU A 235 -5.93 6.50 -16.13
C LEU A 235 -5.77 5.07 -16.67
N PRO A 236 -5.71 4.90 -18.01
CA PRO A 236 -5.59 3.59 -18.64
C PRO A 236 -4.23 2.94 -18.33
N THR A 237 -4.22 1.61 -18.35
CA THR A 237 -2.99 0.80 -18.29
C THR A 237 -2.62 0.33 -19.69
N PHE A 238 -1.74 1.08 -20.35
CA PHE A 238 -1.21 0.75 -21.66
C PHE A 238 -0.23 -0.43 -21.62
N LYS A 239 0.06 -1.03 -22.78
CA LYS A 239 0.98 -2.15 -22.91
C LYS A 239 2.08 -1.87 -23.95
N ASP A 240 2.87 -2.89 -24.25
CA ASP A 240 4.06 -2.82 -25.12
C ASP A 240 3.74 -2.20 -26.49
N ASN A 241 2.67 -2.64 -27.17
CA ASN A 241 2.34 -2.12 -28.50
C ASN A 241 1.83 -0.67 -28.44
N ASP A 242 1.06 -0.30 -27.40
CA ASP A 242 0.63 1.08 -27.21
C ASP A 242 1.85 1.99 -27.00
N PHE A 243 2.80 1.56 -26.15
CA PHE A 243 4.04 2.28 -25.88
C PHE A 243 4.86 2.52 -27.16
N LEU A 244 5.02 1.48 -28.00
CA LEU A 244 5.75 1.57 -29.25
C LEU A 244 5.03 2.44 -30.30
N ASN A 245 3.70 2.27 -30.43
CA ASN A 245 2.90 3.00 -31.42
C ASN A 245 2.82 4.50 -31.12
N GLU A 246 2.81 4.87 -29.84
CA GLU A 246 2.87 6.28 -29.41
C GLU A 246 4.26 6.89 -29.56
N GLY A 247 5.28 6.09 -29.86
CA GLY A 247 6.67 6.54 -29.91
C GLY A 247 7.20 6.99 -28.54
N GLN A 248 6.60 6.50 -27.44
CA GLN A 248 7.00 6.88 -26.09
C GLN A 248 8.45 6.44 -25.83
N LYS A 249 9.21 7.31 -25.17
CA LYS A 249 10.55 7.04 -24.67
C LYS A 249 10.67 7.52 -23.22
N LEU A 250 11.61 6.93 -22.49
CA LEU A 250 11.95 7.34 -21.13
C LEU A 250 13.31 8.01 -21.18
N HIS A 251 13.33 9.34 -21.08
CA HIS A 251 14.54 10.15 -21.26
C HIS A 251 15.30 10.24 -19.94
N VAL A 252 16.34 9.44 -19.78
CA VAL A 252 17.06 9.30 -18.51
C VAL A 252 18.56 9.51 -18.71
N GLY A 253 19.25 10.06 -17.71
CA GLY A 253 20.71 10.26 -17.80
C GLY A 253 21.45 8.93 -17.93
N GLU A 254 22.62 8.94 -18.58
CA GLU A 254 23.41 7.72 -18.85
C GLU A 254 23.76 6.95 -17.56
N GLU A 255 24.11 7.67 -16.49
CA GLU A 255 24.39 7.09 -15.18
C GLU A 255 23.15 6.42 -14.57
N SER A 256 22.01 7.13 -14.55
CA SER A 256 20.74 6.59 -14.04
C SER A 256 20.27 5.37 -14.85
N LYS A 257 20.42 5.42 -16.18
CA LYS A 257 20.13 4.30 -17.09
C LYS A 257 21.00 3.10 -16.77
N LYS A 258 22.30 3.28 -16.63
CA LYS A 258 23.24 2.21 -16.27
C LYS A 258 22.87 1.58 -14.93
N ASN A 259 22.68 2.39 -13.90
CA ASN A 259 22.32 1.93 -12.56
C ASN A 259 20.99 1.16 -12.56
N PHE A 260 20.00 1.62 -13.33
CA PHE A 260 18.72 0.94 -13.47
C PHE A 260 18.85 -0.40 -14.19
N LEU A 261 19.56 -0.45 -15.31
CA LEU A 261 19.74 -1.68 -16.09
C LEU A 261 20.57 -2.73 -15.32
N GLU A 262 21.54 -2.32 -14.51
CA GLU A 262 22.28 -3.22 -13.63
C GLU A 262 21.37 -3.83 -12.54
N LYS A 263 20.50 -3.03 -11.91
CA LYS A 263 19.49 -3.53 -10.96
C LYS A 263 18.51 -4.48 -11.65
N LEU A 264 17.95 -4.06 -12.79
CA LEU A 264 17.00 -4.84 -13.58
C LEU A 264 17.57 -6.20 -13.96
N LYS A 265 18.81 -6.22 -14.46
CA LYS A 265 19.49 -7.46 -14.86
C LYS A 265 19.63 -8.42 -13.68
N ARG A 266 20.12 -7.93 -12.52
CA ARG A 266 20.28 -8.74 -11.30
C ARG A 266 18.95 -9.30 -10.79
N ASP A 267 17.91 -8.46 -10.75
CA ASP A 267 16.58 -8.87 -10.29
C ASP A 267 15.95 -9.91 -11.23
N VAL A 268 16.11 -9.73 -12.54
CA VAL A 268 15.61 -10.63 -13.57
C VAL A 268 16.38 -11.96 -13.58
N GLU A 269 17.69 -11.96 -13.34
CA GLU A 269 18.50 -13.18 -13.15
C GLU A 269 18.02 -13.98 -11.94
N PHE A 270 17.70 -13.30 -10.83
CA PHE A 270 17.11 -13.95 -9.65
C PHE A 270 15.75 -14.60 -9.97
N LEU A 271 14.87 -13.90 -10.69
CA LEU A 271 13.57 -14.47 -11.11
C LEU A 271 13.73 -15.69 -12.03
N ALA A 272 14.70 -15.64 -12.96
CA ALA A 272 15.00 -16.77 -13.84
C ALA A 272 15.47 -18.01 -13.06
N GLN A 273 16.33 -17.84 -12.04
CA GLN A 273 16.77 -18.93 -11.15
C GLN A 273 15.62 -19.57 -10.36
N LEU A 274 14.60 -18.77 -10.03
CA LEU A 274 13.36 -19.26 -9.39
C LEU A 274 12.37 -19.87 -10.39
N LYS A 275 12.68 -19.85 -11.69
CA LYS A 275 11.79 -20.26 -12.78
C LYS A 275 10.49 -19.47 -12.80
N ILE A 276 10.54 -18.20 -12.40
CA ILE A 276 9.41 -17.27 -12.45
C ILE A 276 9.36 -16.64 -13.84
N MET A 277 8.15 -16.40 -14.34
CA MET A 277 7.92 -15.81 -15.66
C MET A 277 6.64 -14.97 -15.66
N ASP A 278 6.29 -14.39 -16.82
CA ASP A 278 5.07 -13.57 -17.00
C ASP A 278 5.01 -12.34 -16.07
N TYR A 279 6.13 -11.89 -15.50
CA TYR A 279 6.24 -10.65 -14.73
C TYR A 279 6.30 -9.43 -15.66
N SER A 280 5.80 -8.27 -15.23
CA SER A 280 5.85 -7.03 -16.03
C SER A 280 6.76 -6.02 -15.36
N LEU A 281 7.31 -5.08 -16.14
CA LEU A 281 7.74 -3.78 -15.60
C LEU A 281 6.53 -2.85 -15.60
N LEU A 282 6.09 -2.44 -14.43
CA LEU A 282 5.11 -1.37 -14.27
C LEU A 282 5.84 -0.03 -14.36
N VAL A 283 5.39 0.83 -15.27
CA VAL A 283 5.94 2.17 -15.50
C VAL A 283 4.84 3.20 -15.26
N GLY A 284 5.06 4.12 -14.34
CA GLY A 284 4.24 5.31 -14.15
C GLY A 284 5.03 6.56 -14.54
N ILE A 285 4.40 7.48 -15.27
CA ILE A 285 4.99 8.74 -15.68
C ILE A 285 4.21 9.88 -15.05
N HIS A 286 4.91 10.68 -14.24
CA HIS A 286 4.46 11.98 -13.76
C HIS A 286 5.04 13.06 -14.68
N ASP A 287 4.19 13.98 -15.11
CA ASP A 287 4.52 15.11 -15.99
C ASP A 287 4.46 16.34 -15.07
N VAL A 288 5.62 16.94 -14.81
CA VAL A 288 5.77 17.96 -13.75
C VAL A 288 5.00 19.21 -14.12
N ASP A 289 5.15 19.68 -15.36
CA ASP A 289 4.54 20.91 -15.84
C ASP A 289 3.00 20.77 -15.90
N ARG A 290 2.50 19.58 -16.28
CA ARG A 290 1.07 19.28 -16.24
C ARG A 290 0.51 19.29 -14.82
N ALA A 291 1.22 18.68 -13.87
CA ALA A 291 0.76 18.64 -12.48
C ALA A 291 0.70 20.04 -11.85
N GLU A 292 1.68 20.91 -12.15
CA GLU A 292 1.65 22.30 -11.71
C GLU A 292 0.41 23.04 -12.23
N GLN A 293 0.04 22.84 -13.51
CA GLN A 293 -1.16 23.44 -14.09
C GLN A 293 -2.44 22.91 -13.42
N GLU A 294 -2.54 21.60 -13.22
CA GLU A 294 -3.68 20.98 -12.53
C GLU A 294 -3.79 21.48 -11.08
N GLU A 295 -2.68 21.73 -10.38
CA GLU A 295 -2.67 22.32 -9.04
C GLU A 295 -3.15 23.78 -9.05
N MET A 296 -2.69 24.60 -9.99
CA MET A 296 -3.13 26.00 -10.13
C MET A 296 -4.62 26.09 -10.44
N GLU A 297 -5.14 25.24 -11.34
CA GLU A 297 -6.58 25.22 -11.67
C GLU A 297 -7.45 24.84 -10.46
N VAL A 298 -6.95 23.99 -9.56
CA VAL A 298 -7.67 23.61 -8.34
C VAL A 298 -7.64 24.75 -7.31
N GLU A 299 -6.51 25.43 -7.17
CA GLU A 299 -6.38 26.62 -6.32
C GLU A 299 -7.32 27.75 -6.79
N GLU A 300 -7.35 28.05 -8.09
CA GLU A 300 -8.26 29.06 -8.67
C GLU A 300 -9.74 28.72 -8.44
N ARG A 301 -10.15 27.46 -8.66
CA ARG A 301 -11.55 27.05 -8.41
C ARG A 301 -11.95 27.15 -6.94
N ALA A 302 -11.01 26.87 -6.03
CA ALA A 302 -11.27 27.00 -4.59
C ALA A 302 -11.46 28.47 -4.20
N GLU A 303 -10.67 29.38 -4.77
CA GLU A 303 -10.83 30.83 -4.57
C GLU A 303 -12.17 31.34 -5.13
N ASP A 304 -12.57 30.88 -6.32
CA ASP A 304 -13.87 31.24 -6.92
C ASP A 304 -15.06 30.75 -6.07
N GLU A 305 -15.01 29.51 -5.55
CA GLU A 305 -16.05 28.98 -4.65
C GLU A 305 -16.12 29.74 -3.31
N GLU A 306 -14.99 30.24 -2.79
CA GLU A 306 -14.97 31.10 -1.61
C GLU A 306 -15.55 32.50 -1.91
N CYS A 307 -15.28 33.07 -3.09
CA CYS A 307 -15.78 34.38 -3.52
C CYS A 307 -17.30 34.38 -3.81
N GLU A 308 -17.85 33.30 -4.37
CA GLU A 308 -19.29 33.20 -4.65
C GLU A 308 -20.14 33.03 -3.37
N ASN A 309 -19.56 32.52 -2.28
CA ASN A 309 -20.26 32.31 -1.01
C ASN A 309 -20.37 33.59 -0.15
N ASP A 310 -19.68 34.67 -0.51
CA ASP A 310 -19.76 35.98 0.16
C ASP A 310 -20.99 36.83 -0.27
N GLY A 311 -21.88 36.28 -1.12
CA GLY A 311 -23.06 36.96 -1.66
C GLY A 311 -24.32 36.99 -0.77
N MET A 312 -24.33 36.39 0.42
CA MET A 312 -25.50 36.40 1.32
C MET A 312 -25.08 36.81 2.74
N GLY A 313 -25.33 38.08 3.06
CA GLY A 313 -24.69 38.78 4.17
C GLY A 313 -24.87 38.19 5.58
N GLY A 314 -23.78 38.24 6.34
CA GLY A 314 -23.82 38.54 7.77
C GLY A 314 -22.81 37.80 8.67
N ASN A 315 -21.52 38.13 8.62
CA ASN A 315 -20.79 38.80 9.72
C ASN A 315 -19.31 39.01 9.38
N LEU A 316 -18.82 40.23 9.62
CA LEU A 316 -17.42 40.64 9.50
C LEU A 316 -16.46 39.67 10.20
N LEU A 317 -15.47 39.17 9.46
CA LEU A 317 -14.12 38.98 9.99
C LEU A 317 -13.09 39.17 8.86
N CYS A 318 -12.84 40.44 8.55
CA CYS A 318 -11.55 40.82 7.97
C CYS A 318 -10.45 40.32 8.92
N SER A 319 -9.64 39.39 8.46
CA SER A 319 -8.42 38.95 9.12
C SER A 319 -7.39 40.08 9.06
N TYR A 320 -7.55 41.07 9.93
CA TYR A 320 -6.42 41.85 10.41
C TYR A 320 -5.50 40.92 11.20
N GLY A 321 -4.19 41.09 10.99
CA GLY A 321 -3.12 40.18 11.41
C GLY A 321 -3.32 39.47 12.75
N THR A 322 -3.19 38.15 12.71
CA THR A 322 -3.14 37.32 13.92
C THR A 322 -1.70 37.21 14.45
N PRO A 323 -1.51 37.15 15.78
CA PRO A 323 -0.19 36.99 16.41
C PRO A 323 0.45 35.62 16.07
N PRO A 324 1.79 35.49 16.18
CA PRO A 324 2.54 34.36 15.62
C PRO A 324 2.30 32.96 16.22
N ASP A 325 1.39 32.79 17.18
CA ASP A 325 1.23 31.55 17.96
C ASP A 325 -0.21 30.99 17.98
N SER A 326 -0.85 30.78 16.81
CA SER A 326 -2.09 29.99 16.74
C SER A 326 -2.09 29.03 15.54
N PRO A 327 -2.30 27.71 15.77
CA PRO A 327 -2.18 26.71 14.71
C PRO A 327 -3.43 26.72 13.84
N GLY A 328 -3.34 27.40 12.69
CA GLY A 328 -4.30 27.29 11.61
C GLY A 328 -4.36 25.87 11.02
N ASN A 329 -5.49 25.54 10.40
CA ASN A 329 -5.79 24.28 9.72
C ASN A 329 -4.58 23.65 9.00
N LEU A 330 -4.03 22.58 9.58
CA LEU A 330 -2.90 21.78 9.07
C LEU A 330 -3.32 20.76 7.99
N LEU A 331 -4.18 21.14 7.03
CA LEU A 331 -4.48 20.28 5.88
C LEU A 331 -3.78 20.69 4.58
N SER A 332 -3.13 21.87 4.57
CA SER A 332 -2.05 22.10 3.62
C SER A 332 -0.80 21.44 4.19
N PHE A 333 -0.46 20.23 3.69
CA PHE A 333 0.87 19.69 3.91
C PHE A 333 1.87 20.79 3.52
N PRO A 334 2.81 21.19 4.39
CA PRO A 334 3.82 22.14 3.97
C PRO A 334 4.50 21.52 2.74
N ARG A 335 4.51 22.22 1.60
CA ARG A 335 5.27 21.86 0.39
C ARG A 335 6.77 21.89 0.77
N PHE A 336 7.24 20.87 1.49
CA PHE A 336 8.66 20.69 1.82
C PHE A 336 9.49 20.37 0.58
N PHE A 337 8.82 19.93 -0.49
CA PHE A 337 9.41 19.55 -1.77
C PHE A 337 8.77 20.37 -2.88
N GLY A 338 9.60 20.90 -3.78
CA GLY A 338 9.14 21.61 -4.97
C GLY A 338 8.49 20.68 -6.01
N PRO A 339 8.05 21.24 -7.15
CA PRO A 339 7.44 20.47 -8.22
C PRO A 339 8.37 19.39 -8.77
N GLY A 340 7.86 18.16 -8.92
CA GLY A 340 8.66 17.00 -9.34
C GLY A 340 9.71 16.52 -8.33
N GLU A 341 9.82 17.15 -7.14
CA GLU A 341 10.70 16.69 -6.07
C GLU A 341 10.01 15.61 -5.23
N PHE A 342 10.77 14.57 -4.92
CA PHE A 342 10.31 13.41 -4.14
C PHE A 342 11.39 12.99 -3.14
N ASP A 343 10.97 12.29 -2.09
CA ASP A 343 11.88 11.67 -1.12
C ASP A 343 12.30 10.28 -1.63
N PRO A 344 13.58 10.06 -1.99
CA PRO A 344 14.04 8.76 -2.49
C PRO A 344 13.93 7.61 -1.47
N SER A 345 13.78 7.91 -0.17
CA SER A 345 13.58 6.88 0.87
C SER A 345 12.13 6.37 0.92
N VAL A 346 11.17 7.17 0.44
CA VAL A 346 9.75 6.82 0.38
C VAL A 346 9.41 6.31 -1.02
N ASP A 347 9.71 7.11 -2.04
CA ASP A 347 9.42 6.85 -3.44
C ASP A 347 10.61 6.13 -4.12
N VAL A 348 10.95 4.96 -3.58
CA VAL A 348 12.20 4.21 -3.90
C VAL A 348 12.35 3.76 -5.35
N TYR A 349 11.27 3.79 -6.13
CA TYR A 349 11.24 3.41 -7.55
C TYR A 349 11.29 4.60 -8.50
N ALA A 350 11.39 5.81 -7.97
CA ALA A 350 11.36 7.05 -8.72
C ALA A 350 12.71 7.35 -9.40
N MET A 351 12.64 7.95 -10.58
CA MET A 351 13.79 8.40 -11.36
C MET A 351 13.39 9.64 -12.14
N LYS A 352 14.18 10.71 -12.04
CA LYS A 352 13.96 11.94 -12.81
C LYS A 352 14.37 11.75 -14.27
N SER A 353 13.67 12.45 -15.16
CA SER A 353 14.11 12.60 -16.54
C SER A 353 15.44 13.38 -16.61
N HIS A 354 16.18 13.18 -17.70
CA HIS A 354 17.39 13.96 -17.97
C HIS A 354 17.03 15.43 -18.24
N GLU A 355 17.95 16.37 -17.97
CA GLU A 355 17.73 17.81 -18.19
C GLU A 355 17.44 18.15 -19.66
N SER A 356 17.97 17.36 -20.60
CA SER A 356 17.73 17.52 -22.03
C SER A 356 16.44 16.85 -22.52
N ALA A 357 15.63 16.28 -21.62
CA ALA A 357 14.36 15.68 -21.99
C ALA A 357 13.40 16.75 -22.53
N PRO A 358 12.55 16.41 -23.51
CA PRO A 358 11.58 17.36 -24.06
C PRO A 358 10.55 17.84 -23.03
N LYS A 359 10.36 17.06 -21.95
CA LYS A 359 9.47 17.34 -20.83
C LYS A 359 10.16 17.00 -19.52
N LYS A 360 9.83 17.74 -18.46
CA LYS A 360 10.24 17.39 -17.09
C LYS A 360 9.31 16.30 -16.58
N GLU A 361 9.86 15.10 -16.39
CA GLU A 361 9.09 13.94 -15.98
C GLU A 361 9.75 13.23 -14.79
N VAL A 362 8.93 12.53 -14.01
CA VAL A 362 9.39 11.58 -13.00
C VAL A 362 8.82 10.20 -13.35
N TYR A 363 9.71 9.23 -13.49
CA TYR A 363 9.39 7.85 -13.83
C TYR A 363 9.38 6.98 -12.58
N PHE A 364 8.33 6.20 -12.39
CA PHE A 364 8.21 5.20 -11.34
C PHE A 364 8.23 3.81 -11.97
N MET A 365 9.27 3.02 -11.70
CA MET A 365 9.50 1.75 -12.40
C MET A 365 9.78 0.61 -11.44
N ALA A 366 8.98 -0.45 -11.48
CA ALA A 366 9.18 -1.66 -10.68
C ALA A 366 8.68 -2.91 -11.40
N ILE A 367 9.29 -4.06 -11.10
CA ILE A 367 8.82 -5.37 -11.55
C ILE A 367 7.60 -5.75 -10.71
N ILE A 368 6.55 -6.26 -11.37
CA ILE A 368 5.30 -6.72 -10.74
C ILE A 368 4.96 -8.16 -11.15
N ASP A 369 4.04 -8.78 -10.41
CA ASP A 369 3.45 -10.09 -10.69
C ASP A 369 4.46 -11.25 -10.76
N ILE A 370 5.33 -11.32 -9.75
CA ILE A 370 6.42 -12.31 -9.65
C ILE A 370 6.02 -13.65 -9.01
N LEU A 371 4.73 -13.96 -8.87
CA LEU A 371 4.25 -15.21 -8.24
C LEU A 371 3.76 -16.25 -9.26
N THR A 372 4.11 -16.10 -10.53
CA THR A 372 3.76 -17.06 -11.59
C THR A 372 4.92 -18.00 -11.90
N PRO A 373 4.95 -19.23 -11.34
CA PRO A 373 6.01 -20.19 -11.63
C PRO A 373 5.84 -20.82 -13.01
N TYR A 374 6.96 -21.19 -13.64
CA TYR A 374 6.95 -21.96 -14.90
C TYR A 374 6.69 -23.45 -14.64
N ASP A 375 5.41 -23.77 -14.43
CA ASP A 375 4.93 -25.12 -14.16
C ASP A 375 4.54 -25.89 -15.45
N ALA A 376 4.04 -27.12 -15.29
CA ALA A 376 3.59 -27.95 -16.41
C ALA A 376 2.45 -27.31 -17.21
N LYS A 377 1.55 -26.55 -16.57
CA LYS A 377 0.45 -25.84 -17.26
C LYS A 377 1.02 -24.76 -18.17
N LYS A 378 2.03 -24.02 -17.71
CA LYS A 378 2.73 -23.01 -18.51
C LYS A 378 3.54 -23.60 -19.66
N LYS A 379 4.15 -24.78 -19.47
CA LYS A 379 4.79 -25.53 -20.56
C LYS A 379 3.81 -25.91 -21.65
N ALA A 380 2.62 -26.40 -21.28
CA ALA A 380 1.55 -26.71 -22.23
C ALA A 380 1.03 -25.44 -22.93
N ALA A 381 0.86 -24.33 -22.20
CA ALA A 381 0.44 -23.05 -22.77
C ALA A 381 1.47 -22.50 -23.77
N HIS A 382 2.77 -22.61 -23.47
CA HIS A 382 3.84 -22.27 -24.42
C HIS A 382 3.70 -23.09 -25.69
N ALA A 383 3.66 -24.43 -25.59
CA ALA A 383 3.53 -25.31 -26.75
C ALA A 383 2.30 -24.94 -27.61
N ALA A 384 1.15 -24.71 -26.99
CA ALA A 384 -0.07 -24.31 -27.71
C ALA A 384 0.07 -22.97 -28.43
N LYS A 385 0.67 -21.95 -27.78
CA LYS A 385 0.84 -20.64 -28.41
C LYS A 385 1.89 -20.69 -29.52
N THR A 386 2.95 -21.48 -29.38
CA THR A 386 3.98 -21.69 -30.41
C THR A 386 3.39 -22.36 -31.66
N VAL A 387 2.51 -23.35 -31.48
CA VAL A 387 1.76 -23.96 -32.59
C VAL A 387 0.86 -22.93 -33.28
N LYS A 388 0.21 -22.04 -32.52
CA LYS A 388 -0.73 -21.05 -33.07
C LYS A 388 -0.05 -19.89 -33.80
N HIS A 389 1.07 -19.37 -33.29
CA HIS A 389 1.70 -18.13 -33.78
C HIS A 389 3.04 -18.36 -34.50
N GLY A 390 3.54 -19.59 -34.52
CA GLY A 390 4.84 -19.94 -35.10
C GLY A 390 6.01 -19.87 -34.11
N ALA A 391 7.09 -20.58 -34.43
CA ALA A 391 8.27 -20.72 -33.56
C ALA A 391 9.09 -19.43 -33.36
N GLY A 392 8.90 -18.43 -34.24
CA GLY A 392 9.59 -17.13 -34.18
C GLY A 392 8.77 -15.99 -33.56
N ALA A 393 7.55 -16.24 -33.10
CA ALA A 393 6.73 -15.20 -32.49
C ALA A 393 7.24 -14.85 -31.08
N GLU A 394 7.19 -13.57 -30.71
CA GLU A 394 7.56 -13.10 -29.36
C GLU A 394 6.40 -13.33 -28.37
N ILE A 395 6.18 -14.59 -28.01
CA ILE A 395 5.09 -15.01 -27.14
C ILE A 395 5.44 -14.76 -25.67
N SER A 396 4.49 -14.28 -24.85
CA SER A 396 4.76 -14.02 -23.42
C SER A 396 5.23 -15.26 -22.65
N THR A 397 4.69 -16.44 -22.96
CA THR A 397 4.98 -17.66 -22.21
C THR A 397 6.10 -18.44 -22.86
N VAL A 398 7.36 -18.17 -22.50
CA VAL A 398 8.56 -18.89 -22.99
C VAL A 398 9.37 -19.41 -21.81
N ASN A 399 10.44 -20.16 -22.08
CA ASN A 399 11.38 -20.58 -21.03
C ASN A 399 11.89 -19.34 -20.23
N PRO A 400 12.06 -19.42 -18.89
CA PRO A 400 12.46 -18.29 -18.06
C PRO A 400 13.75 -17.58 -18.51
N GLU A 401 14.78 -18.31 -18.95
CA GLU A 401 16.01 -17.70 -19.47
C GLU A 401 15.73 -16.89 -20.75
N GLN A 402 14.94 -17.42 -21.67
CA GLN A 402 14.55 -16.69 -22.89
C GLN A 402 13.68 -15.47 -22.58
N TYR A 403 12.74 -15.62 -21.63
CA TYR A 403 11.90 -14.53 -21.15
C TYR A 403 12.74 -13.38 -20.60
N SER A 404 13.69 -13.73 -19.72
CA SER A 404 14.58 -12.78 -19.05
C SER A 404 15.43 -11.96 -20.03
N LYS A 405 15.97 -12.61 -21.06
CA LYS A 405 16.80 -11.94 -22.08
C LYS A 405 15.98 -10.94 -22.89
N ARG A 406 14.83 -11.37 -23.40
CA ARG A 406 13.92 -10.51 -24.18
C ARG A 406 13.41 -9.33 -23.36
N PHE A 407 13.05 -9.57 -22.11
CA PHE A 407 12.61 -8.53 -21.19
C PHE A 407 13.69 -7.46 -20.98
N ASN A 408 14.93 -7.87 -20.65
CA ASN A 408 16.04 -6.94 -20.47
C ASN A 408 16.37 -6.14 -21.75
N GLU A 409 16.37 -6.80 -22.91
CA GLU A 409 16.64 -6.16 -24.20
C GLU A 409 15.59 -5.10 -24.54
N PHE A 410 14.31 -5.43 -24.35
CA PHE A 410 13.22 -4.47 -24.56
C PHE A 410 13.36 -3.25 -23.63
N MET A 411 13.58 -3.45 -22.33
CA MET A 411 13.72 -2.32 -21.39
C MET A 411 14.94 -1.45 -21.73
N SER A 412 16.05 -2.06 -22.16
CA SER A 412 17.23 -1.29 -22.59
C SER A 412 16.97 -0.38 -23.80
N ASN A 413 16.03 -0.77 -24.67
CA ASN A 413 15.71 -0.04 -25.91
C ASN A 413 14.70 1.12 -25.70
N ILE A 414 13.90 1.07 -24.64
CA ILE A 414 12.90 2.12 -24.35
C ILE A 414 13.47 3.26 -23.49
N LEU A 415 14.53 3.00 -22.71
CA LEU A 415 15.29 4.03 -21.99
C LEU A 415 16.26 4.71 -22.98
N THR A 416 16.19 6.03 -23.13
CA THR A 416 17.04 6.82 -24.04
C THR A 416 17.90 7.80 -23.27
#